data_AF-A0A1H5YDP0-F1
#
_entry.id   AF-A0A1H5YDP0-F1
#
_cell.length_a   1.000
_cell.length_b   1.000
_cell.length_c   1.000
_cell.angle_alpha   90.00
_cell.angle_beta   90.00
_cell.angle_gamma   90.00
#
_symmetry.space_group_name_H-M   'P 1'
#
loop_
_entity.id
_entity.type
_entity.pdbx_description
1 polymer ?
#
loop_
_entity_poly.entity_id
_entity_poly.type
_entity_poly.pdbx_seq_one_letter_code
_entity_poly.pdbx_strand_id
1 'polypeptide(L)'
;MALSDDYIESLFQGTNFGEQVNGSIAEKRKLLSKSLRNQLDGYWSGRTIYQIMVTGGFLHDAKSSEKKRLTQLGEAFLQESLPCS
;
A
#
# COMPACT_ATOMS: atom_id res chain seq x y z
N MET A 1 7.58 -10.74 -7.33
CA MET A 1 6.41 -11.63 -7.53
C MET A 1 5.32 -10.68 -7.99
N ALA A 2 4.99 -10.72 -9.27
CA ALA A 2 4.14 -9.69 -9.85
C ALA A 2 2.71 -9.84 -9.31
N LEU A 3 2.27 -8.89 -8.48
CA LEU A 3 0.86 -8.75 -8.14
C LEU A 3 0.09 -8.34 -9.38
N SER A 4 -1.04 -9.02 -9.65
CA SER A 4 -1.89 -8.69 -10.77
C SER A 4 -2.50 -7.30 -10.61
N ASP A 5 -2.68 -6.62 -11.75
CA ASP A 5 -3.25 -5.29 -11.77
C ASP A 5 -4.72 -5.31 -11.31
N ASP A 6 -5.48 -6.37 -11.63
CA ASP A 6 -6.83 -6.61 -11.08
C ASP A 6 -6.85 -6.64 -9.55
N TYR A 7 -5.85 -7.29 -8.93
CA TYR A 7 -5.76 -7.33 -7.48
C TYR A 7 -5.56 -5.93 -6.91
N ILE A 8 -4.60 -5.18 -7.44
CA ILE A 8 -4.37 -3.79 -7.05
C ILE A 8 -5.64 -2.95 -7.30
N GLU A 9 -6.32 -3.13 -8.41
CA GLU A 9 -7.53 -2.38 -8.72
C GLU A 9 -8.67 -2.67 -7.74
N SER A 10 -8.88 -3.94 -7.40
CA SER A 10 -9.89 -4.36 -6.42
C SER A 10 -9.71 -3.70 -5.05
N LEU A 11 -8.47 -3.46 -4.63
CA LEU A 11 -8.18 -2.82 -3.34
C LEU A 11 -8.60 -1.36 -3.30
N PHE A 12 -8.62 -0.69 -4.45
CA PHE A 12 -9.01 0.71 -4.57
C PHE A 12 -10.48 0.88 -4.95
N GLN A 13 -11.23 -0.21 -5.21
CA GLN A 13 -12.66 -0.12 -5.48
C GLN A 13 -13.42 0.49 -4.29
N GLY A 14 -14.31 1.43 -4.59
CA GLY A 14 -15.07 2.16 -3.56
C GLY A 14 -14.27 3.21 -2.80
N THR A 15 -13.00 3.45 -3.16
CA THR A 15 -12.19 4.52 -2.57
C THR A 15 -12.08 5.73 -3.50
N ASN A 16 -11.84 6.90 -2.93
CA ASN A 16 -11.68 8.13 -3.70
C ASN A 16 -10.36 8.82 -3.33
N PHE A 17 -9.33 8.55 -4.14
CA PHE A 17 -8.01 9.19 -4.04
C PHE A 17 -7.78 10.26 -5.14
N GLY A 18 -8.84 10.64 -5.86
CA GLY A 18 -8.80 11.56 -7.00
C GLY A 18 -8.57 10.85 -8.34
N GLU A 19 -8.97 11.50 -9.44
CA GLU A 19 -8.92 10.92 -10.80
C GLU A 19 -7.51 10.47 -11.20
N GLN A 20 -6.48 11.20 -10.78
CA GLN A 20 -5.09 10.85 -11.08
C GLN A 20 -4.70 9.46 -10.56
N VAL A 21 -5.13 9.11 -9.34
CA VAL A 21 -4.83 7.81 -8.74
C VAL A 21 -5.84 6.76 -9.20
N ASN A 22 -7.12 7.11 -9.25
CA ASN A 22 -8.18 6.16 -9.59
C ASN A 22 -8.09 5.68 -11.04
N GLY A 23 -7.64 6.54 -11.96
CA GLY A 23 -7.52 6.23 -13.38
C GLY A 23 -6.21 5.55 -13.80
N SER A 24 -5.25 5.34 -12.89
CA SER A 24 -3.95 4.76 -13.23
C SER A 24 -3.47 3.75 -12.20
N ILE A 25 -3.33 2.49 -12.62
CA ILE A 25 -2.79 1.40 -11.78
C ILE A 25 -1.37 1.72 -11.31
N ALA A 26 -0.55 2.35 -12.16
CA ALA A 26 0.81 2.77 -11.78
C ALA A 26 0.79 3.75 -10.60
N GLU A 27 -0.12 4.72 -10.61
CA GLU A 27 -0.28 5.68 -9.52
C GLU A 27 -0.86 5.02 -8.27
N LYS A 28 -1.78 4.04 -8.40
CA LYS A 28 -2.25 3.20 -7.27
C LYS A 28 -1.08 2.47 -6.61
N ARG A 29 -0.24 1.79 -7.39
CA ARG A 29 0.95 1.06 -6.89
C ARG A 29 1.93 2.00 -6.20
N LYS A 30 2.17 3.18 -6.80
CA LYS A 30 3.04 4.22 -6.25
C LYS A 30 2.52 4.83 -4.95
N LEU A 31 1.21 5.06 -4.86
CA LEU A 31 0.58 5.52 -3.62
C LEU A 31 0.73 4.47 -2.53
N LEU A 32 0.47 3.19 -2.85
CA LEU A 32 0.56 2.09 -1.91
C LEU A 32 1.99 1.90 -1.39
N SER A 33 3.00 1.90 -2.27
CA SER A 33 4.40 1.77 -1.86
C SER A 33 4.88 2.98 -1.03
N LYS A 34 4.48 4.20 -1.41
CA LYS A 34 4.77 5.42 -0.62
C LYS A 34 4.12 5.34 0.77
N SER A 35 2.87 4.92 0.87
CA SER A 35 2.17 4.80 2.15
C SER A 35 2.73 3.71 3.04
N LEU A 36 3.18 2.59 2.48
CA LEU A 36 3.86 1.53 3.23
C LEU A 36 5.18 2.04 3.82
N ARG A 37 6.00 2.75 3.04
CA ARG A 37 7.24 3.38 3.53
C ARG A 37 6.95 4.40 4.62
N ASN A 38 5.97 5.26 4.40
CA ASN A 38 5.55 6.23 5.41
C ASN A 38 5.14 5.55 6.72
N GLN A 39 4.47 4.39 6.66
CA GLN A 39 4.14 3.66 7.88
C GLN A 39 5.33 3.01 8.57
N LEU A 40 6.35 2.60 7.83
CA LEU A 40 7.61 2.12 8.40
C LEU A 40 8.38 3.24 9.12
N ASP A 41 8.40 4.44 8.54
CA ASP A 41 8.98 5.64 9.15
C ASP A 41 8.14 6.20 10.31
N GLY A 42 6.95 5.66 10.57
CA GLY A 42 6.05 6.11 11.64
C GLY A 42 5.22 7.34 11.29
N TYR A 43 5.16 7.73 10.02
CA TYR A 43 4.29 8.82 9.56
C TYR A 43 2.82 8.40 9.54
N TRP A 44 1.97 9.35 9.90
CA TRP A 44 0.53 9.16 9.82
C TRP A 44 0.09 8.99 8.36
N SER A 45 -0.85 8.07 8.12
CA SER A 45 -1.50 7.88 6.82
C SER A 45 -3.01 7.91 7.01
N GLY A 46 -3.73 8.39 6.01
CA GLY A 46 -5.20 8.44 6.06
C GLY A 46 -5.82 7.06 6.33
N ARG A 47 -6.97 7.05 7.00
CA ARG A 47 -7.67 5.82 7.41
C ARG A 47 -7.91 4.86 6.24
N THR A 48 -8.31 5.40 5.08
CA THR A 48 -8.61 4.61 3.87
C THR A 48 -7.38 3.85 3.35
N ILE A 49 -6.23 4.53 3.20
CA ILE A 49 -5.02 3.87 2.69
C ILE A 49 -4.45 2.88 3.69
N TYR A 50 -4.59 3.16 4.99
CA TYR A 50 -4.23 2.19 6.04
C TYR A 50 -5.07 0.92 5.93
N GLN A 51 -6.39 1.06 5.78
CA GLN A 51 -7.28 -0.08 5.59
C GLN A 51 -6.94 -0.86 4.32
N ILE A 52 -6.57 -0.20 3.21
CA ILE A 52 -6.09 -0.86 1.99
C ILE A 52 -4.83 -1.69 2.27
N MET A 53 -3.84 -1.12 2.97
CA MET A 53 -2.59 -1.82 3.27
C MET A 53 -2.81 -3.06 4.15
N VAL A 54 -3.75 -2.98 5.11
CA VAL A 54 -4.11 -4.09 5.99
C VAL A 54 -4.96 -5.14 5.26
N THR A 55 -6.05 -4.73 4.60
CA THR A 55 -6.95 -5.65 3.87
C THR A 55 -6.25 -6.31 2.69
N GLY A 56 -5.37 -5.59 2.01
CA GLY A 56 -4.50 -6.12 0.96
C GLY A 56 -3.35 -6.99 1.48
N GLY A 57 -3.26 -7.19 2.80
CA GLY A 57 -2.27 -8.09 3.39
C GLY A 57 -0.83 -7.61 3.25
N PHE A 58 -0.57 -6.32 3.02
CA PHE A 58 0.77 -5.74 2.94
C PHE A 58 1.32 -5.37 4.32
N LEU A 59 0.43 -5.05 5.26
CA LEU A 59 0.76 -4.59 6.59
C LEU A 59 -0.01 -5.41 7.63
N HIS A 60 0.66 -5.80 8.72
CA HIS A 60 -0.04 -6.32 9.89
C HIS A 60 -0.89 -5.23 10.51
N ASP A 61 -2.15 -5.55 10.82
CA ASP A 61 -2.98 -4.64 11.61
C ASP A 61 -2.35 -4.48 13.00
N ALA A 62 -2.01 -3.25 13.35
CA ALA A 62 -1.38 -2.92 14.61
C ALA A 62 -2.04 -1.64 15.15
N LYS A 63 -2.22 -1.60 16.48
CA LYS A 63 -2.74 -0.40 17.13
C LYS A 63 -1.77 0.77 16.92
N SER A 64 -2.27 2.01 17.01
CA SER A 64 -1.48 3.24 16.84
C SER A 64 -0.23 3.32 17.73
N SER A 65 -0.17 2.55 18.81
CA SER A 65 0.95 2.51 19.78
C SER A 65 1.94 1.37 19.52
N GLU A 66 1.69 0.51 18.54
CA GLU A 66 2.54 -0.64 18.21
C GLU A 66 3.35 -0.38 16.94
N LYS A 67 4.57 -0.94 16.89
CA LYS A 67 5.42 -0.88 15.69
C LYS A 67 4.71 -1.61 14.55
N LYS A 68 4.36 -0.87 13.51
CA LYS A 68 3.79 -1.44 12.28
C LYS A 68 4.83 -2.30 11.59
N ARG A 69 4.43 -3.50 11.19
CA ARG A 69 5.29 -4.48 10.51
C ARG A 69 4.70 -4.82 9.16
N LEU A 70 5.56 -4.89 8.15
CA LEU A 70 5.17 -5.43 6.85
C LEU A 70 4.97 -6.93 6.98
N THR A 71 4.08 -7.46 6.15
CA THR A 71 4.01 -8.89 5.88
C THR A 71 5.08 -9.26 4.84
N GLN A 72 5.29 -10.56 4.61
CA GLN A 72 6.14 -11.03 3.50
C GLN A 72 5.66 -10.50 2.14
N LEU A 73 4.34 -10.33 1.96
CA LEU A 73 3.77 -9.73 0.76
C LEU A 73 4.14 -8.24 0.64
N GLY A 74 4.05 -7.49 1.75
CA GLY A 74 4.43 -6.09 1.83
C GLY A 74 5.90 -5.86 1.51
N GLU A 75 6.78 -6.70 2.05
CA GLU A 75 8.22 -6.66 1.77
C GLU A 75 8.51 -6.96 0.30
N ALA A 76 7.94 -8.04 -0.26
CA ALA A 76 8.12 -8.41 -1.65
C ALA A 76 7.60 -7.32 -2.61
N PHE A 77 6.45 -6.71 -2.27
CA PHE A 77 5.89 -5.60 -3.05
C PHE A 77 6.80 -4.37 -3.02
N LEU A 78 7.35 -4.02 -1.85
CA LEU A 78 8.26 -2.88 -1.75
C LEU A 78 9.56 -3.11 -2.52
N GLN A 79 10.12 -4.32 -2.47
CA GLN A 79 11.30 -4.69 -3.25
C GLN A 79 11.08 -4.58 -4.75
N GLU A 80 9.91 -4.99 -5.25
CA GLU A 80 9.55 -4.84 -6.67
C GLU A 80 9.35 -3.38 -7.07
N SER A 81 8.83 -2.55 -6.15
CA SER A 81 8.59 -1.12 -6.38
C SER A 81 9.84 -0.23 -6.26
N LEU A 82 10.95 -0.77 -5.77
CA LEU A 82 12.25 -0.10 -5.77
C LEU A 82 12.88 -0.32 -7.15
N PRO A 83 13.20 0.73 -7.92
CA PRO A 83 14.13 0.54 -9.02
C PRO A 83 15.43 0.01 -8.41
N CYS A 84 15.84 -1.21 -8.79
CA CYS A 84 17.18 -1.71 -8.50
C CYS A 84 18.19 -0.60 -8.83
N SER A 85 18.90 -0.15 -7.81
CA SER A 85 20.11 0.67 -7.94
C SER A 85 21.29 -0.26 -8.12
#